data_AF-A0A0K1Q3A0-F1
#
_entry.id   AF-A0A0K1Q3A0-F1
#
_cell.length_a   1.000
_cell.length_b   1.000
_cell.length_c   1.000
_cell.angle_alpha   90.00
_cell.angle_beta   90.00
_cell.angle_gamma   90.00
#
_symmetry.space_group_name_H-M   'P 1'
#
loop_
_entity.id
_entity.type
_entity.pdbx_description
1 polymer ?
#
loop_
_entity_poly.entity_id
_entity_poly.type
_entity_poly.pdbx_seq_one_letter_code
_entity_poly.pdbx_strand_id
1 'polypeptide(L)'
;MTGPRVTLPILLLFAGVGAVAAGAACASNESASASENDAGGLAPGDVPDGAADGGSTQPGLILDGATDSGCGAECEWFTAPCSPTSMCVVQTGIDPLSTLSGVTCDEAAVWAVGAQGLIVHHDGQRWSHTQLSPPNPQSTVVDSLTSVILRPGGELWTLGTVITMYVGPGAADAGPSGFAPLSMTYWGVYNSTTTGLWAHPESNSAWVISEYLYRVDKASDGMNATPYFALQPGAPYNGPRYQISAVHGATKDAVWAVGRAGVSYRIQDVDADVPLIDEFNTQTYDILNGVWEVAPNDVWAVGGNGTIRHYTGKGLLWDIVPSPTGKTITAMWGSSASNLWAVGEGGLVLHYDGAAWKRVPVSGLGDRIVDFVSVWGVGDGRVFAVGGGTLIALGTTLGNVGGAQ
;
A
#
# COMPACT_ATOMS: atom_id res chain seq x y z
N MET A 1 37.42 49.90 -44.32
CA MET A 1 36.45 49.99 -45.43
C MET A 1 35.07 49.76 -44.84
N THR A 2 34.18 50.72 -45.04
CA THR A 2 32.70 50.66 -45.00
C THR A 2 31.98 50.16 -43.73
N GLY A 3 31.45 51.10 -42.93
CA GLY A 3 30.12 50.99 -42.31
C GLY A 3 29.01 51.27 -43.34
N PRO A 4 27.70 51.41 -42.98
CA PRO A 4 27.19 51.89 -41.69
C PRO A 4 25.97 51.12 -41.10
N ARG A 5 25.53 51.61 -39.93
CA ARG A 5 24.31 51.29 -39.16
C ARG A 5 23.03 51.63 -39.94
N VAL A 6 21.95 50.86 -39.75
CA VAL A 6 20.55 51.34 -39.91
C VAL A 6 19.62 50.76 -38.83
N THR A 7 18.75 51.66 -38.41
CA THR A 7 17.72 51.79 -37.36
C THR A 7 16.51 50.85 -37.44
N LEU A 8 15.86 50.60 -36.30
CA LEU A 8 14.50 50.04 -36.12
C LEU A 8 13.40 50.80 -36.91
N PRO A 9 12.22 50.15 -37.08
CA PRO A 9 10.95 50.83 -36.91
C PRO A 9 10.13 50.28 -35.73
N ILE A 10 9.58 51.22 -34.96
CA ILE A 10 8.49 51.06 -34.02
C ILE A 10 7.18 50.98 -34.83
N LEU A 11 6.31 50.02 -34.54
CA LEU A 11 4.88 50.12 -34.88
C LEU A 11 4.05 49.93 -33.61
N LEU A 12 3.45 51.02 -33.17
CA LEU A 12 2.34 51.08 -32.22
C LEU A 12 1.04 50.67 -32.94
N LEU A 13 0.22 49.84 -32.30
CA LEU A 13 -1.23 49.95 -32.43
C LEU A 13 -1.93 49.50 -31.15
N PHE A 14 -2.90 50.32 -30.80
CA PHE A 14 -3.64 50.47 -29.55
C PHE A 14 -4.89 49.58 -29.46
N ALA A 15 -5.42 49.59 -28.23
CA ALA A 15 -6.80 49.31 -27.82
C ALA A 15 -7.18 47.82 -27.75
N GLY A 16 -7.58 47.27 -26.60
CA GLY A 16 -8.53 47.78 -25.60
C GLY A 16 -9.56 46.65 -25.38
N VAL A 17 -10.33 46.46 -24.32
CA VAL A 17 -10.74 47.17 -23.11
C VAL A 17 -11.37 46.09 -22.20
N GLY A 18 -11.37 46.29 -20.87
CA GLY A 18 -12.27 45.59 -19.93
C GLY A 18 -11.58 45.23 -18.61
N ALA A 19 -11.21 46.18 -17.73
CA ALA A 19 -12.04 46.88 -16.73
C ALA A 19 -12.48 45.98 -15.54
N VAL A 20 -11.88 46.15 -14.34
CA VAL A 20 -12.37 46.92 -13.15
C VAL A 20 -13.21 46.01 -12.21
N ALA A 21 -13.18 46.00 -10.87
CA ALA A 21 -12.57 46.75 -9.77
C ALA A 21 -12.47 45.77 -8.55
N ALA A 22 -11.43 45.80 -7.73
CA ALA A 22 -11.27 46.59 -6.50
C ALA A 22 -12.08 46.10 -5.28
N GLY A 23 -11.34 45.77 -4.22
CA GLY A 23 -11.81 45.57 -2.85
C GLY A 23 -10.60 45.51 -1.92
N ALA A 24 -10.04 46.68 -1.60
CA ALA A 24 -9.00 46.87 -0.58
C ALA A 24 -9.63 47.12 0.80
N ALA A 25 -8.79 46.95 1.84
CA ALA A 25 -8.92 47.30 3.27
C ALA A 25 -8.94 46.05 4.18
N CYS A 26 -8.13 45.90 5.24
CA CYS A 26 -7.21 46.81 5.94
C CYS A 26 -6.08 45.98 6.59
N ALA A 27 -4.91 46.62 6.72
CA ALA A 27 -3.82 46.16 7.55
C ALA A 27 -4.12 46.39 9.05
N SER A 28 -3.57 45.54 9.91
CA SER A 28 -3.03 45.96 11.20
C SER A 28 -1.83 45.09 11.56
N ASN A 29 -0.66 45.73 11.54
CA ASN A 29 0.55 45.25 12.20
C ASN A 29 0.32 45.25 13.70
N GLU A 30 0.57 44.12 14.36
CA GLU A 30 1.00 44.12 15.76
C GLU A 30 2.33 43.38 15.85
N SER A 31 3.39 44.17 16.00
CA SER A 31 4.65 43.72 16.54
C SER A 31 4.50 43.59 18.05
N ALA A 32 4.55 42.36 18.56
CA ALA A 32 4.71 42.07 19.98
C ALA A 32 5.94 41.17 20.19
N SER A 33 6.97 41.83 20.72
CA SER A 33 8.09 41.34 21.53
C SER A 33 8.33 39.83 21.64
N ALA A 34 9.54 39.43 21.25
CA ALA A 34 10.24 38.31 21.86
C ALA A 34 10.28 38.49 23.39
N SER A 35 9.80 37.49 24.12
CA SER A 35 10.19 37.25 25.51
C SER A 35 10.84 35.88 25.57
N GLU A 36 12.15 35.90 25.78
CA GLU A 36 12.93 34.78 26.31
C GLU A 36 12.23 34.26 27.57
N ASN A 37 11.90 32.97 27.59
CA ASN A 37 11.65 32.28 28.84
C ASN A 37 12.74 31.21 28.99
N ASP A 38 13.70 31.56 29.83
CA ASP A 38 14.63 30.65 30.48
C ASP A 38 13.86 29.45 31.07
N ALA A 39 14.18 28.25 30.57
CA ALA A 39 13.97 27.02 31.32
C ALA A 39 15.34 26.53 31.76
N GLY A 40 15.58 26.70 33.07
CA GLY A 40 16.80 26.39 33.78
C GLY A 40 17.32 24.97 33.55
N GLY A 41 18.65 24.86 33.63
CA GLY A 41 19.39 23.62 33.53
C GLY A 41 18.99 22.58 34.58
N LEU A 42 18.95 21.33 34.14
CA LEU A 42 18.97 20.17 35.01
C LEU A 42 20.35 19.52 34.92
N ALA A 43 20.99 19.41 36.09
CA ALA A 43 22.25 18.70 36.30
C ALA A 43 22.05 17.17 36.23
N PRO A 44 23.13 16.40 35.97
CA PRO A 44 23.07 14.96 35.72
C PRO A 44 23.07 14.12 37.00
N GLY A 45 22.25 13.07 37.02
CA GLY A 45 22.17 12.01 38.04
C GLY A 45 20.76 11.40 38.02
N ASP A 46 20.49 10.11 37.99
CA ASP A 46 21.29 8.89 38.11
C ASP A 46 20.69 7.85 37.14
N VAL A 47 21.52 7.13 36.37
CA VAL A 47 21.10 5.99 35.55
C VAL A 47 21.43 4.71 36.34
N PRO A 48 20.45 3.90 36.75
CA PRO A 48 20.73 2.56 37.24
C PRO A 48 21.00 1.62 36.07
N ASP A 49 22.21 1.07 36.02
CA ASP A 49 22.58 -0.06 35.19
C ASP A 49 21.74 -1.30 35.51
N GLY A 50 21.22 -1.95 34.48
CA GLY A 50 20.48 -3.20 34.62
C GLY A 50 19.95 -3.73 33.29
N ALA A 51 20.85 -4.29 32.47
CA ALA A 51 20.47 -5.15 31.36
C ALA A 51 19.87 -6.46 31.90
N ALA A 52 18.68 -6.83 31.41
CA ALA A 52 18.23 -8.21 31.36
C ALA A 52 17.18 -8.37 30.25
N ASP A 53 17.43 -9.38 29.41
CA ASP A 53 16.66 -9.77 28.25
C ASP A 53 15.17 -10.00 28.57
N GLY A 54 14.30 -9.27 27.86
CA GLY A 54 12.86 -9.53 27.83
C GLY A 54 12.55 -10.73 26.93
N GLY A 55 12.84 -11.93 27.42
CA GLY A 55 12.39 -13.18 26.82
C GLY A 55 10.87 -13.21 26.69
N SER A 56 10.40 -13.67 25.54
CA SER A 56 8.99 -13.95 25.27
C SER A 56 8.43 -14.91 26.33
N THR A 57 7.62 -14.41 27.25
CA THR A 57 6.73 -15.28 28.02
C THR A 57 5.56 -15.66 27.12
N GLN A 58 5.63 -16.84 26.52
CA GLN A 58 4.41 -17.54 26.08
C GLN A 58 3.46 -17.61 27.28
N PRO A 59 2.16 -17.25 27.13
CA PRO A 59 1.17 -17.72 28.07
C PRO A 59 1.06 -19.23 27.89
N GLY A 60 1.36 -19.97 28.96
CA GLY A 60 1.06 -21.40 29.00
C GLY A 60 -0.41 -21.63 28.72
N LEU A 61 -0.70 -22.62 27.87
CA LEU A 61 -2.02 -23.19 27.68
C LEU A 61 -2.55 -23.68 29.04
N ILE A 62 -3.37 -22.86 29.70
CA ILE A 62 -4.31 -23.36 30.69
C ILE A 62 -5.57 -23.75 29.91
N LEU A 63 -5.91 -25.04 29.96
CA LEU A 63 -7.16 -25.58 29.43
C LEU A 63 -8.19 -25.61 30.55
N ASP A 64 -8.65 -24.43 30.97
CA ASP A 64 -9.88 -24.25 31.74
C ASP A 64 -11.01 -24.15 30.72
N GLY A 65 -11.95 -25.09 30.77
CA GLY A 65 -13.12 -25.13 29.88
C GLY A 65 -14.14 -24.01 30.15
N ALA A 66 -13.75 -22.76 29.91
CA ALA A 66 -14.63 -21.61 29.80
C ALA A 66 -14.62 -21.10 28.35
N THR A 67 -15.79 -20.81 27.81
CA THR A 67 -16.03 -20.19 26.50
C THR A 67 -15.57 -18.73 26.51
N ASP A 68 -14.26 -18.51 26.58
CA ASP A 68 -13.68 -17.19 26.35
C ASP A 68 -13.46 -17.06 24.84
N SER A 69 -14.41 -16.41 24.17
CA SER A 69 -14.26 -16.07 22.74
C SER A 69 -12.92 -15.35 22.60
N GLY A 70 -11.99 -15.89 21.81
CA GLY A 70 -10.59 -15.46 21.77
C GLY A 70 -10.34 -13.98 21.43
N CYS A 71 -11.40 -13.20 21.17
CA CYS A 71 -11.43 -11.76 20.88
C CYS A 71 -11.34 -10.81 22.09
N GLY A 72 -11.53 -11.28 23.33
CA GLY A 72 -11.42 -10.44 24.54
C GLY A 72 -12.31 -9.18 24.49
N ALA A 73 -11.76 -7.99 24.79
CA ALA A 73 -12.51 -6.74 24.81
C ALA A 73 -12.98 -6.23 23.43
N GLU A 74 -12.55 -6.88 22.33
CA GLU A 74 -12.83 -6.45 20.96
C GLU A 74 -13.95 -7.25 20.27
N CYS A 75 -14.64 -8.13 21.01
CA CYS A 75 -15.67 -9.01 20.44
C CYS A 75 -16.83 -8.26 19.77
N GLU A 76 -17.07 -6.98 20.11
CA GLU A 76 -18.07 -6.14 19.42
C GLU A 76 -17.78 -5.96 17.92
N TRP A 77 -16.51 -6.09 17.51
CA TRP A 77 -16.07 -5.95 16.12
C TRP A 77 -16.09 -7.26 15.34
N PHE A 78 -16.36 -8.38 16.02
CA PHE A 78 -16.43 -9.71 15.44
C PHE A 78 -17.85 -10.23 15.52
N THR A 79 -18.65 -9.90 14.50
CA THR A 79 -20.10 -10.09 14.53
C THR A 79 -20.54 -11.37 13.81
N ALA A 80 -21.76 -11.80 14.08
CA ALA A 80 -22.50 -12.72 13.23
C ALA A 80 -24.00 -12.47 13.43
N PRO A 81 -24.86 -12.57 12.40
CA PRO A 81 -24.56 -12.97 11.02
C PRO A 81 -23.95 -11.84 10.19
N CYS A 82 -23.59 -12.15 8.94
CA CYS A 82 -23.15 -11.14 7.97
C CYS A 82 -24.22 -10.07 7.72
N SER A 83 -23.79 -8.81 7.64
CA SER A 83 -24.63 -7.65 7.30
C SER A 83 -24.08 -6.89 6.10
N PRO A 84 -24.89 -6.09 5.38
CA PRO A 84 -24.44 -5.29 4.24
C PRO A 84 -23.29 -4.32 4.57
N THR A 85 -23.22 -3.84 5.81
CA THR A 85 -22.23 -2.85 6.28
C THR A 85 -21.04 -3.46 7.01
N SER A 86 -20.97 -4.79 7.12
CA SER A 86 -19.82 -5.51 7.68
C SER A 86 -19.00 -6.14 6.57
N MET A 87 -17.71 -6.37 6.82
CA MET A 87 -16.93 -7.30 6.00
C MET A 87 -17.30 -8.72 6.41
N CYS A 88 -17.48 -9.65 5.48
CA CYS A 88 -17.90 -11.01 5.79
C CYS A 88 -16.96 -12.03 5.18
N VAL A 89 -16.69 -13.10 5.93
CA VAL A 89 -15.88 -14.23 5.46
C VAL A 89 -16.51 -14.87 4.24
N VAL A 90 -15.70 -15.04 3.19
CA VAL A 90 -16.06 -15.68 1.93
C VAL A 90 -15.60 -17.13 1.94
N GLN A 91 -16.47 -18.04 1.52
CA GLN A 91 -16.17 -19.46 1.42
C GLN A 91 -15.45 -19.76 0.09
N THR A 92 -14.12 -19.67 0.12
CA THR A 92 -13.26 -19.94 -1.06
C THR A 92 -12.92 -21.42 -1.27
N GLY A 93 -13.18 -22.26 -0.25
CA GLY A 93 -12.88 -23.69 -0.28
C GLY A 93 -11.40 -24.04 -0.13
N ILE A 94 -10.54 -23.09 0.25
CA ILE A 94 -9.12 -23.35 0.54
C ILE A 94 -8.94 -23.90 1.95
N ASP A 95 -7.82 -24.58 2.21
CA ASP A 95 -7.43 -24.99 3.56
C ASP A 95 -7.27 -23.74 4.45
N PRO A 96 -8.00 -23.63 5.58
CA PRO A 96 -7.91 -22.49 6.49
C PRO A 96 -6.53 -22.29 7.14
N LEU A 97 -5.61 -23.26 7.04
CA LEU A 97 -4.20 -23.17 7.45
C LEU A 97 -3.29 -22.63 6.34
N SER A 98 -3.78 -22.51 5.10
CA SER A 98 -3.08 -21.77 4.04
C SER A 98 -2.95 -20.30 4.41
N THR A 99 -2.07 -19.57 3.72
CA THR A 99 -1.95 -18.12 3.88
C THR A 99 -2.16 -17.42 2.54
N LEU A 100 -2.97 -16.37 2.56
CA LEU A 100 -3.19 -15.43 1.47
C LEU A 100 -2.43 -14.13 1.79
N SER A 101 -1.80 -13.58 0.77
CA SER A 101 -0.86 -12.44 0.88
C SER A 101 -1.25 -11.28 -0.02
N GLY A 102 -1.98 -11.53 -1.12
CA GLY A 102 -2.41 -10.51 -2.06
C GLY A 102 -3.80 -10.78 -2.60
N VAL A 103 -4.56 -9.71 -2.84
CA VAL A 103 -5.84 -9.74 -3.53
C VAL A 103 -5.93 -8.63 -4.57
N THR A 104 -6.54 -8.91 -5.70
CA THR A 104 -6.89 -7.93 -6.74
C THR A 104 -8.22 -8.34 -7.38
N CYS A 105 -8.95 -7.38 -7.94
CA CYS A 105 -10.19 -7.65 -8.63
C CYS A 105 -10.52 -6.59 -9.67
N ASP A 106 -11.37 -6.95 -10.62
CA ASP A 106 -12.14 -6.04 -11.46
C ASP A 106 -13.65 -6.28 -11.25
N GLU A 107 -14.48 -5.74 -12.15
CA GLU A 107 -15.93 -5.94 -12.09
C GLU A 107 -16.38 -7.37 -12.40
N ALA A 108 -15.53 -8.21 -12.96
CA ALA A 108 -15.90 -9.55 -13.38
C ALA A 108 -15.25 -10.65 -12.51
N ALA A 109 -14.04 -10.42 -12.02
CA ALA A 109 -13.20 -11.44 -11.40
C ALA A 109 -12.56 -10.98 -10.09
N VAL A 110 -12.30 -11.94 -9.21
CA VAL A 110 -11.50 -11.73 -7.99
C VAL A 110 -10.36 -12.74 -7.98
N TRP A 111 -9.16 -12.25 -7.75
CA TRP A 111 -7.93 -13.05 -7.70
C TRP A 111 -7.24 -12.84 -6.36
N ALA A 112 -6.84 -13.93 -5.72
CA ALA A 112 -6.01 -13.89 -4.53
C ALA A 112 -4.86 -14.89 -4.65
N VAL A 113 -3.73 -14.56 -4.03
CA VAL A 113 -2.52 -15.39 -4.06
C VAL A 113 -1.97 -15.61 -2.65
N GLY A 114 -1.14 -16.63 -2.49
CA GLY A 114 -0.72 -17.07 -1.17
C GLY A 114 0.49 -17.99 -1.13
N ALA A 115 0.70 -18.61 0.04
CA ALA A 115 1.80 -19.53 0.28
C ALA A 115 1.78 -20.75 -0.64
N GLN A 116 2.97 -21.30 -0.90
CA GLN A 116 3.16 -22.52 -1.69
C GLN A 116 2.50 -22.43 -3.08
N GLY A 117 2.59 -21.26 -3.71
CA GLY A 117 2.05 -20.99 -5.04
C GLY A 117 0.53 -21.01 -5.13
N LEU A 118 -0.19 -20.87 -4.01
CA LEU A 118 -1.65 -20.86 -4.00
C LEU A 118 -2.19 -19.69 -4.82
N ILE A 119 -3.10 -19.99 -5.74
CA ILE A 119 -3.85 -19.02 -6.54
C ILE A 119 -5.33 -19.35 -6.41
N VAL A 120 -6.11 -18.36 -6.02
CA VAL A 120 -7.57 -18.44 -5.83
C VAL A 120 -8.22 -17.48 -6.82
N HIS A 121 -9.26 -17.96 -7.50
CA HIS A 121 -9.98 -17.20 -8.52
C HIS A 121 -11.49 -17.35 -8.37
N HIS A 122 -12.21 -16.24 -8.49
CA HIS A 122 -13.65 -16.21 -8.67
C HIS A 122 -14.00 -15.66 -10.05
N ASP A 123 -14.67 -16.48 -10.88
CA ASP A 123 -15.03 -16.19 -12.27
C ASP A 123 -16.30 -15.32 -12.44
N GLY A 124 -16.81 -14.78 -11.33
CA GLY A 124 -18.08 -14.07 -11.26
C GLY A 124 -19.27 -14.98 -10.90
N GLN A 125 -19.07 -16.29 -10.82
CA GLN A 125 -20.10 -17.26 -10.42
C GLN A 125 -19.62 -18.21 -9.31
N ARG A 126 -18.38 -18.68 -9.37
CA ARG A 126 -17.84 -19.69 -8.46
C ARG A 126 -16.38 -19.44 -8.11
N TRP A 127 -16.00 -19.90 -6.93
CA TRP A 127 -14.62 -19.97 -6.49
C TRP A 127 -13.93 -21.23 -7.02
N SER A 128 -12.66 -21.07 -7.38
CA SER A 128 -11.75 -22.16 -7.71
C SER A 128 -10.35 -21.80 -7.25
N HIS A 129 -9.48 -22.80 -7.08
CA HIS A 129 -8.09 -22.57 -6.71
C HIS A 129 -7.16 -23.59 -7.34
N THR A 130 -5.88 -23.24 -7.46
CA THR A 130 -4.79 -24.12 -7.88
C THR A 130 -3.52 -23.78 -7.11
N GLN A 131 -2.51 -24.63 -7.22
CA GLN A 131 -1.14 -24.32 -6.81
C GLN A 131 -0.24 -24.27 -8.04
N LEU A 132 0.76 -23.39 -8.03
CA LEU A 132 1.81 -23.37 -9.03
C LEU A 132 2.63 -24.66 -8.99
N SER A 133 3.04 -25.12 -10.16
CA SER A 133 4.03 -26.20 -10.26
C SER A 133 5.42 -25.68 -9.88
N PRO A 134 6.28 -26.51 -9.27
CA PRO A 134 7.68 -26.15 -9.04
C PRO A 134 8.35 -25.75 -10.36
N PRO A 135 9.16 -24.67 -10.38
CA PRO A 135 9.82 -24.21 -11.60
C PRO A 135 10.86 -25.21 -12.15
N ASN A 136 11.38 -26.07 -11.27
CA ASN A 136 12.27 -27.18 -11.62
C ASN A 136 11.53 -28.51 -11.36
N PRO A 137 11.40 -29.41 -12.36
CA PRO A 137 10.75 -30.73 -12.17
C PRO A 137 11.40 -31.63 -11.12
N GLN A 138 12.66 -31.38 -10.76
CA GLN A 138 13.38 -32.06 -9.69
C GLN A 138 13.21 -31.39 -8.30
N SER A 139 12.58 -30.21 -8.24
CA SER A 139 12.24 -29.53 -6.99
C SER A 139 10.84 -29.89 -6.54
N THR A 140 10.65 -30.05 -5.24
CA THR A 140 9.32 -30.13 -4.60
C THR A 140 8.89 -28.80 -4.00
N VAL A 141 9.77 -27.79 -4.01
CA VAL A 141 9.51 -26.48 -3.40
C VAL A 141 8.85 -25.56 -4.40
N VAL A 142 7.71 -25.01 -3.99
CA VAL A 142 6.96 -23.97 -4.72
C VAL A 142 7.10 -22.65 -3.97
N ASP A 143 7.40 -21.58 -4.70
CA ASP A 143 7.53 -20.25 -4.13
C ASP A 143 6.22 -19.79 -3.50
N SER A 144 6.30 -19.02 -2.41
CA SER A 144 5.12 -18.33 -1.87
C SER A 144 4.91 -17.03 -2.62
N LEU A 145 3.68 -16.78 -3.04
CA LEU A 145 3.35 -15.54 -3.75
C LEU A 145 3.12 -14.43 -2.72
N THR A 146 3.59 -13.22 -3.00
CA THR A 146 3.60 -12.08 -2.07
C THR A 146 2.64 -10.97 -2.50
N SER A 147 2.37 -10.85 -3.78
CA SER A 147 1.54 -9.78 -4.34
C SER A 147 0.99 -10.21 -5.70
N VAL A 148 -0.21 -9.73 -6.03
CA VAL A 148 -0.87 -9.94 -7.31
C VAL A 148 -1.46 -8.62 -7.80
N ILE A 149 -1.30 -8.32 -9.09
CA ILE A 149 -1.88 -7.14 -9.73
C ILE A 149 -2.57 -7.55 -11.04
N LEU A 150 -3.73 -6.95 -11.29
CA LEU A 150 -4.47 -7.08 -12.55
C LEU A 150 -4.11 -5.91 -13.48
N ARG A 151 -3.71 -6.24 -14.71
CA ARG A 151 -3.30 -5.29 -15.74
C ARG A 151 -4.42 -5.09 -16.78
N PRO A 152 -4.44 -3.94 -17.49
CA PRO A 152 -5.28 -3.78 -18.66
C PRO A 152 -5.10 -4.90 -19.68
N GLY A 153 -6.18 -5.31 -20.32
CA GLY A 153 -6.18 -6.45 -21.23
C GLY A 153 -6.30 -7.81 -20.53
N GLY A 154 -6.46 -7.84 -19.21
CA GLY A 154 -6.69 -9.07 -18.44
C GLY A 154 -5.43 -9.92 -18.29
N GLU A 155 -4.26 -9.30 -18.13
CA GLU A 155 -3.01 -9.98 -17.78
C GLU A 155 -2.81 -9.89 -16.25
N LEU A 156 -2.51 -11.00 -15.58
CA LEU A 156 -2.19 -10.99 -14.15
C LEU A 156 -0.69 -11.12 -13.94
N TRP A 157 -0.15 -10.26 -13.09
CA TRP A 157 1.23 -10.36 -12.62
C TRP A 157 1.21 -10.72 -11.15
N THR A 158 1.98 -11.75 -10.78
CA THR A 158 2.21 -12.09 -9.38
C THR A 158 3.69 -12.26 -9.12
N LEU A 159 4.11 -11.91 -7.91
CA LEU A 159 5.50 -11.98 -7.49
C LEU A 159 5.66 -13.06 -6.41
N GLY A 160 6.71 -13.85 -6.52
CA GLY A 160 7.11 -14.84 -5.52
C GLY A 160 8.18 -14.28 -4.57
N THR A 161 8.32 -14.88 -3.40
CA THR A 161 9.27 -14.44 -2.36
C THR A 161 10.72 -14.44 -2.85
N VAL A 162 11.09 -15.33 -3.78
CA VAL A 162 12.47 -15.45 -4.29
C VAL A 162 12.67 -14.69 -5.62
N ILE A 163 11.93 -13.60 -5.82
CA ILE A 163 12.06 -12.70 -6.99
C ILE A 163 11.76 -13.43 -8.31
N THR A 164 10.84 -14.40 -8.27
CA THR A 164 10.26 -14.97 -9.49
C THR A 164 8.95 -14.27 -9.79
N MET A 165 8.86 -13.67 -10.97
CA MET A 165 7.60 -13.11 -11.45
C MET A 165 6.85 -14.17 -12.25
N TYR A 166 5.54 -14.24 -12.07
CA TYR A 166 4.68 -15.11 -12.86
C TYR A 166 3.62 -14.27 -13.56
N VAL A 167 3.32 -14.67 -14.79
CA VAL A 167 2.27 -14.06 -15.60
C VAL A 167 1.22 -15.10 -15.93
N GLY A 168 -0.04 -14.76 -15.70
CA GLY A 168 -1.17 -15.65 -15.91
C GLY A 168 -2.34 -14.95 -16.59
N PRO A 169 -3.37 -15.74 -16.94
CA PRO A 169 -4.59 -15.18 -17.51
C PRO A 169 -5.36 -14.44 -16.43
N GLY A 170 -5.81 -13.22 -16.72
CA GLY A 170 -6.60 -12.37 -15.83
C GLY A 170 -8.02 -12.11 -16.32
N ALA A 171 -8.44 -12.75 -17.42
CA ALA A 171 -9.84 -12.73 -17.86
C ALA A 171 -10.73 -13.49 -16.87
N ALA A 172 -11.95 -13.02 -16.67
CA ALA A 172 -12.86 -13.60 -15.68
C ALA A 172 -13.27 -15.06 -15.97
N ASP A 173 -13.32 -15.45 -17.24
CA ASP A 173 -13.61 -16.83 -17.65
C ASP A 173 -12.36 -17.74 -17.62
N ALA A 174 -11.18 -17.18 -17.39
CA ALA A 174 -9.97 -17.96 -17.28
C ALA A 174 -9.95 -18.75 -15.97
N GLY A 175 -9.52 -20.01 -16.02
CA GLY A 175 -9.24 -20.77 -14.81
C GLY A 175 -8.00 -20.22 -14.07
N PRO A 176 -7.78 -20.61 -12.80
CA PRO A 176 -6.61 -20.19 -12.04
C PRO A 176 -5.29 -20.82 -12.52
N SER A 177 -5.35 -21.73 -13.50
CA SER A 177 -4.20 -22.35 -14.16
C SER A 177 -3.62 -21.47 -15.27
N GLY A 178 -2.38 -21.77 -15.70
CA GLY A 178 -1.78 -21.10 -16.86
C GLY A 178 -0.82 -19.95 -16.51
N PHE A 179 -0.48 -19.79 -15.23
CA PHE A 179 0.62 -18.94 -14.83
C PHE A 179 1.96 -19.54 -15.26
N ALA A 180 2.78 -18.73 -15.93
CA ALA A 180 4.11 -19.10 -16.38
C ALA A 180 5.17 -18.21 -15.70
N PRO A 181 6.33 -18.76 -15.31
CA PRO A 181 7.41 -17.95 -14.78
C PRO A 181 8.01 -17.07 -15.87
N LEU A 182 8.29 -15.82 -15.52
CA LEU A 182 9.14 -14.91 -16.27
C LEU A 182 10.47 -14.76 -15.54
N SER A 183 11.56 -15.03 -16.25
CA SER A 183 12.91 -14.77 -15.73
C SER A 183 13.09 -13.29 -15.50
N MET A 184 13.48 -12.93 -14.28
CA MET A 184 13.95 -11.59 -13.95
C MET A 184 15.47 -11.56 -14.12
N THR A 185 15.95 -10.80 -15.10
CA THR A 185 17.39 -10.57 -15.29
C THR A 185 17.83 -9.50 -14.30
N TYR A 186 18.77 -9.86 -13.43
CA TYR A 186 19.25 -8.99 -12.35
C TYR A 186 20.78 -8.96 -12.29
N TRP A 187 21.35 -7.76 -12.13
CA TRP A 187 22.80 -7.53 -12.00
C TRP A 187 23.17 -7.22 -10.55
N GLY A 188 23.15 -8.26 -9.71
CA GLY A 188 23.87 -8.27 -8.43
C GLY A 188 23.06 -7.90 -7.19
N VAL A 189 22.58 -8.93 -6.50
CA VAL A 189 22.50 -9.24 -5.04
C VAL A 189 21.87 -10.64 -4.97
N TYR A 190 22.44 -11.55 -4.18
CA TYR A 190 21.87 -12.89 -3.94
C TYR A 190 21.06 -12.86 -2.63
N ASN A 191 19.90 -13.51 -2.60
CA ASN A 191 19.08 -13.79 -1.39
C ASN A 191 18.24 -12.64 -0.79
N SER A 192 17.56 -11.80 -1.59
CA SER A 192 16.56 -10.86 -1.05
C SER A 192 15.13 -11.37 -1.22
N THR A 193 14.29 -11.13 -0.21
CA THR A 193 12.87 -11.51 -0.23
C THR A 193 12.02 -10.36 -0.75
N THR A 194 11.13 -10.64 -1.69
CA THR A 194 10.16 -9.65 -2.15
C THR A 194 9.03 -9.48 -1.14
N THR A 195 8.47 -8.28 -1.05
CA THR A 195 7.37 -7.95 -0.14
C THR A 195 6.25 -7.16 -0.81
N GLY A 196 6.46 -6.64 -2.02
CA GLY A 196 5.45 -5.85 -2.70
C GLY A 196 5.67 -5.77 -4.21
N LEU A 197 4.57 -5.67 -4.94
CA LEU A 197 4.51 -5.43 -6.37
C LEU A 197 3.44 -4.38 -6.66
N TRP A 198 3.78 -3.37 -7.45
CA TRP A 198 2.79 -2.42 -7.97
C TRP A 198 3.12 -2.03 -9.41
N ALA A 199 2.11 -1.82 -10.25
CA ALA A 199 2.30 -1.24 -11.57
C ALA A 199 1.10 -0.40 -11.95
N HIS A 200 1.34 0.77 -12.55
CA HIS A 200 0.26 1.53 -13.15
C HIS A 200 -0.33 0.74 -14.33
N PRO A 201 -1.67 0.75 -14.53
CA PRO A 201 -2.31 0.06 -15.64
C PRO A 201 -1.67 0.38 -17.01
N GLU A 202 -1.39 1.66 -17.25
CA GLU A 202 -0.81 2.17 -18.50
C GLU A 202 0.72 2.07 -18.60
N SER A 203 1.43 1.65 -17.54
CA SER A 203 2.90 1.58 -17.56
C SER A 203 3.39 0.21 -18.05
N ASN A 204 4.46 0.16 -18.85
CA ASN A 204 5.11 -1.11 -19.19
C ASN A 204 6.07 -1.61 -18.10
N SER A 205 6.17 -0.88 -17.00
CA SER A 205 7.06 -1.13 -15.88
C SER A 205 6.27 -1.45 -14.62
N ALA A 206 6.86 -2.23 -13.73
CA ALA A 206 6.40 -2.45 -12.37
C ALA A 206 7.45 -2.00 -11.36
N TRP A 207 7.00 -1.83 -10.13
CA TRP A 207 7.80 -1.56 -8.96
C TRP A 207 7.79 -2.78 -8.07
N VAL A 208 8.97 -3.29 -7.75
CA VAL A 208 9.17 -4.43 -6.86
C VAL A 208 9.85 -3.96 -5.59
N ILE A 209 9.26 -4.30 -4.46
CA ILE A 209 9.76 -4.00 -3.13
C ILE A 209 10.45 -5.24 -2.59
N SER A 210 11.70 -5.07 -2.15
CA SER A 210 12.53 -6.10 -1.51
C SER A 210 13.49 -5.38 -0.54
N GLU A 211 14.75 -5.77 -0.46
CA GLU A 211 15.79 -5.00 0.26
C GLU A 211 15.91 -3.56 -0.27
N TYR A 212 15.72 -3.40 -1.58
CA TYR A 212 15.65 -2.11 -2.28
C TYR A 212 14.31 -1.98 -3.02
N LEU A 213 14.03 -0.77 -3.48
CA LEU A 213 13.00 -0.55 -4.48
C LEU A 213 13.61 -0.83 -5.86
N TYR A 214 12.92 -1.63 -6.67
CA TYR A 214 13.34 -1.97 -8.02
C TYR A 214 12.30 -1.50 -9.01
N ARG A 215 12.77 -0.99 -10.14
CA ARG A 215 11.94 -0.85 -11.33
C ARG A 215 12.15 -2.07 -12.19
N VAL A 216 11.06 -2.66 -12.68
CA VAL A 216 11.10 -3.86 -13.51
C VAL A 216 10.40 -3.56 -14.83
N ASP A 217 11.16 -3.56 -15.91
CA ASP A 217 10.66 -3.27 -17.25
C ASP A 217 10.37 -4.56 -18.01
N LYS A 218 9.20 -4.63 -18.66
CA LYS A 218 8.87 -5.74 -19.54
C LYS A 218 9.68 -5.65 -20.83
N ALA A 219 10.54 -6.64 -21.08
CA ALA A 219 11.28 -6.81 -22.32
C ALA A 219 10.66 -7.93 -23.19
N SER A 220 11.13 -8.07 -24.42
CA SER A 220 10.64 -9.10 -25.35
C SER A 220 11.00 -10.53 -24.93
N ASP A 221 12.03 -10.69 -24.09
CA ASP A 221 12.63 -11.96 -23.68
C ASP A 221 12.57 -12.21 -22.16
N GLY A 222 11.92 -11.33 -21.39
CA GLY A 222 11.80 -11.46 -19.94
C GLY A 222 11.51 -10.14 -19.25
N MET A 223 11.84 -10.07 -17.96
CA MET A 223 11.70 -8.86 -17.15
C MET A 223 13.09 -8.35 -16.76
N ASN A 224 13.39 -7.10 -17.03
CA ASN A 224 14.65 -6.48 -16.66
C ASN A 224 14.47 -5.69 -15.37
N ALA A 225 15.05 -6.19 -14.28
CA ALA A 225 15.00 -5.53 -12.98
C ALA A 225 16.20 -4.59 -12.83
N THR A 226 15.93 -3.29 -12.80
CA THR A 226 16.92 -2.26 -12.49
C THR A 226 16.77 -1.85 -11.02
N PRO A 227 17.83 -1.98 -10.20
CA PRO A 227 17.79 -1.44 -8.85
C PRO A 227 17.60 0.06 -8.96
N TYR A 228 16.57 0.57 -8.32
CA TYR A 228 16.40 2.00 -8.18
C TYR A 228 17.34 2.41 -7.05
N PHE A 229 18.52 2.94 -7.38
CA PHE A 229 19.63 3.23 -6.45
C PHE A 229 19.19 4.13 -5.29
N ALA A 230 18.61 3.52 -4.24
CA ALA A 230 18.35 4.03 -2.90
C ALA A 230 18.30 5.57 -2.76
N LEU A 231 17.24 6.20 -3.28
CA LEU A 231 16.74 7.54 -2.91
C LEU A 231 17.80 8.59 -2.47
N GLN A 232 18.84 8.83 -3.29
CA GLN A 232 19.59 10.10 -3.49
C GLN A 232 21.03 9.84 -4.02
N PRO A 233 21.55 10.67 -4.94
CA PRO A 233 22.99 10.75 -5.23
C PRO A 233 23.76 11.30 -4.02
N GLY A 234 24.65 10.50 -3.43
CA GLY A 234 25.55 10.94 -2.35
C GLY A 234 25.23 10.42 -0.95
N ALA A 235 24.17 9.60 -0.79
CA ALA A 235 23.94 8.88 0.45
C ALA A 235 25.08 7.86 0.69
N PRO A 236 25.71 7.82 1.88
CA PRO A 236 26.76 6.85 2.16
C PRO A 236 26.20 5.43 2.03
N TYR A 237 26.82 4.66 1.13
CA TYR A 237 26.39 3.36 0.60
C TYR A 237 26.25 2.22 1.64
N ASN A 238 26.22 2.50 2.96
CA ASN A 238 26.31 1.48 4.01
C ASN A 238 25.40 1.78 5.22
N GLY A 239 24.09 1.67 5.06
CA GLY A 239 23.17 1.57 6.19
C GLY A 239 21.78 1.06 5.79
N PRO A 240 21.14 0.17 6.59
CA PRO A 240 19.85 -0.47 6.26
C PRO A 240 18.63 0.46 6.44
N ARG A 241 18.74 1.75 6.13
CA ARG A 241 17.96 2.74 6.88
C ARG A 241 16.61 3.18 6.34
N TYR A 242 16.19 2.86 5.12
CA TYR A 242 14.87 3.29 4.63
C TYR A 242 14.22 2.22 3.74
N GLN A 243 13.94 1.05 4.31
CA GLN A 243 13.18 0.00 3.64
C GLN A 243 11.82 0.57 3.23
N ILE A 244 11.56 0.59 1.93
CA ILE A 244 10.24 0.89 1.36
C ILE A 244 9.33 -0.29 1.67
N SER A 245 8.10 0.01 2.05
CA SER A 245 7.10 -0.99 2.42
C SER A 245 5.89 -0.95 1.48
N ALA A 246 5.59 0.21 0.88
CA ALA A 246 4.53 0.34 -0.10
C ALA A 246 4.86 1.37 -1.18
N VAL A 247 4.33 1.14 -2.37
CA VAL A 247 4.39 2.04 -3.53
C VAL A 247 3.02 2.09 -4.18
N HIS A 248 2.58 3.30 -4.57
CA HIS A 248 1.38 3.50 -5.37
C HIS A 248 1.51 4.78 -6.19
N GLY A 249 1.00 4.78 -7.42
CA GLY A 249 0.91 5.96 -8.28
C GLY A 249 -0.48 6.13 -8.90
N ALA A 250 -1.04 7.33 -8.88
CA ALA A 250 -2.27 7.65 -9.61
C ALA A 250 -2.03 7.83 -11.11
N THR A 251 -0.78 7.95 -11.52
CA THR A 251 -0.38 8.13 -12.92
C THR A 251 0.73 7.15 -13.28
N LYS A 252 0.98 6.96 -14.58
CA LYS A 252 2.11 6.17 -15.05
C LYS A 252 3.47 6.86 -14.83
N ASP A 253 3.47 8.18 -14.62
CA ASP A 253 4.69 9.02 -14.65
C ASP A 253 5.18 9.43 -13.26
N ALA A 254 4.37 9.19 -12.22
CA ALA A 254 4.72 9.50 -10.84
C ALA A 254 4.17 8.45 -9.88
N VAL A 255 4.98 8.14 -8.86
CA VAL A 255 4.62 7.23 -7.77
C VAL A 255 5.02 7.80 -6.43
N TRP A 256 4.28 7.42 -5.39
CA TRP A 256 4.66 7.62 -4.00
C TRP A 256 5.21 6.34 -3.42
N ALA A 257 6.29 6.46 -2.65
CA ALA A 257 6.90 5.37 -1.90
C ALA A 257 6.98 5.75 -0.42
N VAL A 258 6.55 4.84 0.46
CA VAL A 258 6.61 5.02 1.92
C VAL A 258 7.23 3.80 2.58
N GLY A 259 7.74 3.95 3.81
CA GLY A 259 8.35 2.82 4.50
C GLY A 259 8.77 3.08 5.94
N ARG A 260 9.83 2.37 6.34
CA ARG A 260 10.36 2.38 7.71
C ARG A 260 10.81 3.78 8.15
N ALA A 261 10.58 4.11 9.42
CA ALA A 261 10.93 5.39 10.02
C ALA A 261 10.21 6.60 9.38
N GLY A 262 8.97 6.39 8.90
CA GLY A 262 8.13 7.45 8.35
C GLY A 262 8.62 8.02 7.01
N VAL A 263 9.53 7.36 6.30
CA VAL A 263 10.02 7.89 5.03
C VAL A 263 8.89 8.02 4.01
N SER A 264 8.96 9.08 3.21
CA SER A 264 8.04 9.35 2.14
C SER A 264 8.77 10.04 1.00
N TYR A 265 8.61 9.48 -0.20
CA TYR A 265 9.19 10.02 -1.42
C TYR A 265 8.13 10.11 -2.50
N ARG A 266 8.16 11.20 -3.26
CA ARG A 266 7.51 11.28 -4.57
C ARG A 266 8.56 11.10 -5.64
N ILE A 267 8.39 10.06 -6.44
CA ILE A 267 9.24 9.76 -7.59
C ILE A 267 8.50 10.20 -8.85
N GLN A 268 9.12 11.04 -9.66
CA GLN A 268 8.56 11.58 -10.90
C GLN A 268 9.51 11.33 -12.06
N ASP A 269 8.97 11.46 -13.28
CA ASP A 269 9.67 11.11 -14.51
C ASP A 269 10.25 9.69 -14.39
N VAL A 270 9.41 8.75 -13.93
CA VAL A 270 9.80 7.39 -13.56
C VAL A 270 10.54 6.64 -14.68
N ASP A 271 10.31 7.08 -15.93
CA ASP A 271 10.89 6.53 -17.14
C ASP A 271 12.26 7.13 -17.52
N ALA A 272 12.67 8.25 -16.93
CA ALA A 272 13.93 8.92 -17.24
C ALA A 272 15.16 8.19 -16.67
N ASP A 273 16.31 8.37 -17.33
CA ASP A 273 17.60 7.83 -16.86
C ASP A 273 17.94 8.32 -15.44
N VAL A 274 17.55 9.56 -15.13
CA VAL A 274 17.68 10.18 -13.81
C VAL A 274 16.30 10.74 -13.41
N PRO A 275 15.52 9.98 -12.64
CA PRO A 275 14.21 10.41 -12.17
C PRO A 275 14.31 11.50 -11.10
N LEU A 276 13.26 12.30 -10.98
CA LEU A 276 13.15 13.33 -9.94
C LEU A 276 12.59 12.72 -8.66
N ILE A 277 13.23 13.01 -7.53
CA ILE A 277 12.87 12.45 -6.22
C ILE A 277 12.74 13.59 -5.22
N ASP A 278 11.53 13.77 -4.70
CA ASP A 278 11.21 14.72 -3.64
C ASP A 278 10.98 13.95 -2.33
N GLU A 279 11.56 14.40 -1.22
CA GLU A 279 11.35 13.84 0.12
C GLU A 279 10.35 14.68 0.92
N PHE A 280 9.47 14.01 1.66
CA PHE A 280 8.41 14.64 2.44
C PHE A 280 8.46 14.21 3.91
N ASN A 281 8.22 15.17 4.81
CA ASN A 281 8.12 14.91 6.24
C ASN A 281 6.71 14.43 6.58
N THR A 282 6.60 13.18 7.02
CA THR A 282 5.33 12.54 7.39
C THR A 282 4.92 12.81 8.84
N GLN A 283 5.75 13.50 9.62
CA GLN A 283 5.52 13.73 11.05
C GLN A 283 5.36 12.43 11.85
N THR A 284 6.12 11.38 11.51
CA THR A 284 6.19 10.13 12.29
C THR A 284 7.54 9.46 12.17
N TYR A 285 7.87 8.61 13.15
CA TYR A 285 8.94 7.62 13.07
C TYR A 285 8.41 6.19 12.98
N ASP A 286 7.09 6.02 13.00
CA ASP A 286 6.48 4.71 12.77
C ASP A 286 6.71 4.26 11.33
N ILE A 287 6.76 2.94 11.12
CA ILE A 287 6.75 2.38 9.77
C ILE A 287 5.43 2.70 9.08
N LEU A 288 5.49 3.14 7.82
CA LEU A 288 4.33 3.27 6.95
C LEU A 288 4.25 2.02 6.07
N ASN A 289 3.19 1.23 6.25
CA ASN A 289 3.02 -0.06 5.57
C ASN A 289 2.16 0.03 4.30
N GLY A 290 1.37 1.10 4.15
CA GLY A 290 0.50 1.30 3.00
C GLY A 290 0.54 2.75 2.53
N VAL A 291 0.46 2.95 1.21
CA VAL A 291 0.26 4.26 0.59
C VAL A 291 -0.78 4.15 -0.52
N TRP A 292 -1.63 5.15 -0.64
CA TRP A 292 -2.60 5.27 -1.73
C TRP A 292 -2.63 6.70 -2.25
N GLU A 293 -2.36 6.86 -3.54
CA GLU A 293 -2.48 8.14 -4.22
C GLU A 293 -3.85 8.22 -4.88
N VAL A 294 -4.72 9.09 -4.35
CA VAL A 294 -6.02 9.40 -4.96
C VAL A 294 -5.81 10.37 -6.12
N ALA A 295 -4.94 11.35 -5.92
CA ALA A 295 -4.52 12.34 -6.91
C ALA A 295 -3.12 12.88 -6.55
N PRO A 296 -2.42 13.62 -7.44
CA PRO A 296 -1.07 14.13 -7.19
C PRO A 296 -0.88 14.96 -5.91
N ASN A 297 -1.96 15.53 -5.38
CA ASN A 297 -2.00 16.35 -4.17
C ASN A 297 -2.95 15.79 -3.10
N ASP A 298 -3.32 14.50 -3.21
CA ASP A 298 -4.21 13.81 -2.28
C ASP A 298 -3.69 12.38 -2.09
N VAL A 299 -2.85 12.20 -1.08
CA VAL A 299 -2.12 10.95 -0.85
C VAL A 299 -2.27 10.55 0.60
N TRP A 300 -2.60 9.29 0.83
CA TRP A 300 -2.77 8.75 2.15
C TRP A 300 -1.71 7.71 2.44
N ALA A 301 -1.24 7.67 3.69
CA ALA A 301 -0.34 6.64 4.16
C ALA A 301 -0.79 6.13 5.53
N VAL A 302 -0.61 4.84 5.75
CA VAL A 302 -1.01 4.15 6.99
C VAL A 302 0.11 3.26 7.48
N GLY A 303 0.15 2.96 8.78
CA GLY A 303 1.31 2.27 9.35
C GLY A 303 1.17 1.76 10.78
N GLY A 304 2.34 1.56 11.40
CA GLY A 304 2.49 1.11 12.78
C GLY A 304 1.79 2.02 13.79
N ASN A 305 1.39 1.42 14.93
CA ASN A 305 0.73 2.14 16.03
C ASN A 305 -0.53 2.92 15.62
N GLY A 306 -1.26 2.43 14.61
CA GLY A 306 -2.44 3.09 14.08
C GLY A 306 -2.15 4.38 13.32
N THR A 307 -0.90 4.62 12.88
CA THR A 307 -0.51 5.84 12.17
C THR A 307 -1.32 6.01 10.88
N ILE A 308 -1.92 7.20 10.72
CA ILE A 308 -2.56 7.68 9.48
C ILE A 308 -2.00 9.06 9.14
N ARG A 309 -1.60 9.26 7.88
CA ARG A 309 -1.08 10.52 7.35
C ARG A 309 -1.77 10.88 6.04
N HIS A 310 -1.95 12.18 5.80
CA HIS A 310 -2.58 12.70 4.60
C HIS A 310 -1.76 13.84 4.01
N TYR A 311 -1.28 13.70 2.78
CA TYR A 311 -0.65 14.78 2.04
C TYR A 311 -1.70 15.50 1.19
N THR A 312 -1.82 16.81 1.42
CA THR A 312 -2.83 17.68 0.81
C THR A 312 -2.27 18.62 -0.28
N GLY A 313 -1.05 18.33 -0.78
CA GLY A 313 -0.38 19.17 -1.78
C GLY A 313 0.30 20.42 -1.23
N LYS A 314 0.36 20.59 0.09
CA LYS A 314 0.85 21.82 0.75
C LYS A 314 2.27 21.64 1.27
N GLY A 315 3.24 22.13 0.49
CA GLY A 315 4.65 22.12 0.90
C GLY A 315 5.22 20.71 1.00
N LEU A 316 6.11 20.49 1.98
CA LEU A 316 6.79 19.21 2.17
C LEU A 316 6.27 18.41 3.39
N LEU A 317 5.13 18.81 3.96
CA LEU A 317 4.61 18.27 5.21
C LEU A 317 3.31 17.52 4.98
N TRP A 318 3.19 16.32 5.56
CA TRP A 318 1.93 15.59 5.63
C TRP A 318 1.13 16.00 6.87
N ASP A 319 -0.18 16.01 6.77
CA ASP A 319 -1.09 16.23 7.88
C ASP A 319 -1.21 14.96 8.75
N ILE A 320 -1.28 15.14 10.07
CA ILE A 320 -1.56 14.07 11.03
C ILE A 320 -3.06 13.88 11.11
N VAL A 321 -3.53 12.66 10.83
CA VAL A 321 -4.95 12.32 10.90
C VAL A 321 -5.21 11.47 12.15
N PRO A 322 -6.22 11.82 12.98
CA PRO A 322 -6.60 11.01 14.13
C PRO A 322 -7.00 9.59 13.71
N SER A 323 -6.51 8.60 14.46
CA SER A 323 -6.80 7.19 14.23
C SER A 323 -7.77 6.65 15.28
N PRO A 324 -8.78 5.85 14.90
CA PRO A 324 -9.69 5.20 15.83
C PRO A 324 -9.07 3.95 16.50
N THR A 325 -7.78 3.66 16.28
CA THR A 325 -7.11 2.45 16.76
C THR A 325 -5.63 2.72 17.04
N GLY A 326 -5.03 1.89 17.91
CA GLY A 326 -3.58 1.83 18.10
C GLY A 326 -2.93 0.62 17.43
N LYS A 327 -3.69 -0.24 16.74
CA LYS A 327 -3.16 -1.44 16.05
C LYS A 327 -2.42 -1.06 14.77
N THR A 328 -1.45 -1.87 14.36
CA THR A 328 -0.76 -1.66 13.09
C THR A 328 -1.74 -1.80 11.93
N ILE A 329 -1.74 -0.81 11.05
CA ILE A 329 -2.43 -0.84 9.76
C ILE A 329 -1.41 -1.31 8.72
N THR A 330 -1.73 -2.36 7.98
CA THR A 330 -0.81 -3.12 7.12
C THR A 330 -0.98 -2.78 5.64
N ALA A 331 -2.20 -2.47 5.20
CA ALA A 331 -2.51 -2.18 3.82
C ALA A 331 -3.68 -1.21 3.71
N MET A 332 -3.75 -0.51 2.57
CA MET A 332 -4.88 0.36 2.25
C MET A 332 -5.18 0.38 0.76
N TRP A 333 -6.40 0.78 0.44
CA TRP A 333 -6.94 0.95 -0.90
C TRP A 333 -7.99 2.06 -0.91
N GLY A 334 -8.30 2.66 -2.05
CA GLY A 334 -9.36 3.66 -2.15
C GLY A 334 -9.94 3.83 -3.55
N SER A 335 -11.26 4.07 -3.64
CA SER A 335 -11.92 4.42 -4.90
C SER A 335 -11.99 5.93 -5.13
N SER A 336 -11.93 6.73 -4.06
CA SER A 336 -12.00 8.19 -4.12
C SER A 336 -11.45 8.82 -2.83
N ALA A 337 -11.30 10.15 -2.82
CA ALA A 337 -10.89 10.92 -1.64
C ALA A 337 -11.82 10.74 -0.42
N SER A 338 -13.06 10.29 -0.66
CA SER A 338 -14.08 10.05 0.37
C SER A 338 -14.44 8.58 0.56
N ASN A 339 -13.67 7.66 -0.02
CA ASN A 339 -13.90 6.23 0.12
C ASN A 339 -12.56 5.48 0.10
N LEU A 340 -11.98 5.36 1.30
CA LEU A 340 -10.72 4.67 1.54
C LEU A 340 -10.95 3.53 2.54
N TRP A 341 -10.24 2.43 2.32
CA TRP A 341 -10.28 1.25 3.17
C TRP A 341 -8.87 0.94 3.65
N ALA A 342 -8.76 0.54 4.91
CA ALA A 342 -7.50 0.10 5.48
C ALA A 342 -7.72 -1.15 6.32
N VAL A 343 -6.74 -2.04 6.33
CA VAL A 343 -6.80 -3.29 7.08
C VAL A 343 -5.53 -3.48 7.90
N GLY A 344 -5.56 -4.35 8.90
CA GLY A 344 -4.43 -4.51 9.79
C GLY A 344 -4.50 -5.67 10.75
N GLU A 345 -3.67 -5.57 11.79
CA GLU A 345 -3.53 -6.57 12.83
C GLU A 345 -4.85 -6.84 13.55
N GLY A 346 -5.04 -8.08 13.98
CA GLY A 346 -6.13 -8.50 14.83
C GLY A 346 -7.51 -8.27 14.21
N GLY A 347 -7.67 -8.57 12.92
CA GLY A 347 -8.93 -8.43 12.20
C GLY A 347 -9.37 -6.99 11.97
N LEU A 348 -8.46 -6.02 12.08
CA LEU A 348 -8.77 -4.61 11.90
C LEU A 348 -9.23 -4.34 10.47
N VAL A 349 -10.40 -3.71 10.34
CA VAL A 349 -10.88 -3.08 9.10
C VAL A 349 -11.35 -1.66 9.43
N LEU A 350 -10.87 -0.69 8.68
CA LEU A 350 -11.26 0.72 8.76
C LEU A 350 -11.81 1.20 7.41
N HIS A 351 -12.81 2.08 7.48
CA HIS A 351 -13.37 2.79 6.33
C HIS A 351 -13.37 4.29 6.58
N TYR A 352 -12.89 5.05 5.61
CA TYR A 352 -12.97 6.52 5.57
C TYR A 352 -14.12 6.93 4.66
N ASP A 353 -15.07 7.68 5.21
CA ASP A 353 -16.29 8.11 4.53
C ASP A 353 -16.21 9.54 3.96
N GLY A 354 -15.00 10.12 3.89
CA GLY A 354 -14.78 11.51 3.51
C GLY A 354 -14.81 12.49 4.67
N ALA A 355 -15.21 12.06 5.86
CA ALA A 355 -15.19 12.87 7.07
C ALA A 355 -14.35 12.25 8.19
N ALA A 356 -14.45 10.94 8.41
CA ALA A 356 -13.73 10.28 9.49
C ALA A 356 -13.43 8.80 9.19
N TRP A 357 -12.33 8.31 9.76
CA TRP A 357 -12.02 6.89 9.81
C TRP A 357 -12.88 6.20 10.87
N LYS A 358 -13.55 5.12 10.50
CA LYS A 358 -14.40 4.32 11.38
C LYS A 358 -14.02 2.86 11.26
N ARG A 359 -14.08 2.13 12.38
CA ARG A 359 -13.89 0.68 12.39
C ARG A 359 -15.13 0.00 11.81
N VAL A 360 -14.92 -1.02 10.99
CA VAL A 360 -15.96 -1.81 10.33
C VAL A 360 -15.97 -3.20 10.96
N PRO A 361 -17.14 -3.72 11.39
CA PRO A 361 -17.23 -5.08 11.91
C PRO A 361 -16.86 -6.13 10.87
N VAL A 362 -16.21 -7.20 11.33
CA VAL A 362 -15.91 -8.39 10.51
C VAL A 362 -16.78 -9.55 10.98
N SER A 363 -17.54 -10.11 10.04
CA SER A 363 -18.52 -11.15 10.31
C SER A 363 -18.06 -12.54 9.87
N GLY A 364 -18.28 -13.53 10.73
CA GLY A 364 -18.04 -14.94 10.40
C GLY A 364 -16.62 -15.45 10.63
N LEU A 365 -15.77 -14.72 11.36
CA LEU A 365 -14.44 -15.19 11.76
C LEU A 365 -14.47 -16.26 12.87
N GLY A 366 -15.56 -16.32 13.65
CA GLY A 366 -15.63 -17.14 14.86
C GLY A 366 -14.56 -16.71 15.88
N ASP A 367 -13.86 -17.68 16.47
CA ASP A 367 -12.77 -17.42 17.42
C ASP A 367 -11.42 -17.10 16.75
N ARG A 368 -11.38 -16.96 15.42
CA ARG A 368 -10.13 -16.70 14.68
C ARG A 368 -9.83 -15.21 14.66
N ILE A 369 -8.69 -14.84 15.23
CA ILE A 369 -8.08 -13.53 15.01
C ILE A 369 -7.09 -13.66 13.84
N VAL A 370 -7.28 -12.84 12.82
CA VAL A 370 -6.52 -12.89 11.57
C VAL A 370 -5.94 -11.51 11.28
N ASP A 371 -4.65 -11.44 10.98
CA ASP A 371 -4.05 -10.22 10.46
C ASP A 371 -4.34 -10.12 8.96
N PHE A 372 -5.05 -9.08 8.56
CA PHE A 372 -5.26 -8.78 7.15
C PHE A 372 -4.04 -8.04 6.60
N VAL A 373 -3.60 -8.40 5.40
CA VAL A 373 -2.32 -7.93 4.83
C VAL A 373 -2.48 -7.32 3.44
N SER A 374 -3.62 -7.51 2.79
CA SER A 374 -3.92 -6.92 1.50
C SER A 374 -5.40 -6.60 1.41
N VAL A 375 -5.71 -5.44 0.82
CA VAL A 375 -7.07 -4.97 0.55
C VAL A 375 -7.11 -4.40 -0.85
N TRP A 376 -8.17 -4.71 -1.58
CA TRP A 376 -8.42 -4.20 -2.92
C TRP A 376 -9.91 -4.12 -3.19
N GLY A 377 -10.31 -3.22 -4.08
CA GLY A 377 -11.70 -3.05 -4.44
C GLY A 377 -11.88 -2.47 -5.84
N VAL A 378 -13.14 -2.39 -6.24
CA VAL A 378 -13.58 -1.78 -7.50
C VAL A 378 -14.86 -1.01 -7.23
N GLY A 379 -14.85 0.28 -7.59
CA GLY A 379 -15.98 1.18 -7.31
C GLY A 379 -16.31 1.27 -5.82
N ASP A 380 -17.52 1.71 -5.49
CA ASP A 380 -17.89 2.02 -4.11
C ASP A 380 -18.48 0.84 -3.32
N GLY A 381 -18.70 -0.31 -3.97
CA GLY A 381 -19.50 -1.40 -3.40
C GLY A 381 -18.82 -2.77 -3.33
N ARG A 382 -17.59 -2.91 -3.87
CA ARG A 382 -16.86 -4.18 -3.90
C ARG A 382 -15.48 -4.00 -3.28
N VAL A 383 -15.33 -4.49 -2.06
CA VAL A 383 -14.08 -4.43 -1.31
C VAL A 383 -13.77 -5.82 -0.79
N PHE A 384 -12.54 -6.26 -1.00
CA PHE A 384 -12.02 -7.54 -0.55
C PHE A 384 -10.76 -7.32 0.28
N ALA A 385 -10.58 -8.11 1.32
CA ALA A 385 -9.33 -8.17 2.05
C ALA A 385 -8.95 -9.62 2.35
N VAL A 386 -7.64 -9.87 2.40
CA VAL A 386 -7.08 -11.19 2.64
C VAL A 386 -5.99 -11.16 3.70
N GLY A 387 -5.86 -12.28 4.39
CA GLY A 387 -4.88 -12.50 5.46
C GLY A 387 -5.05 -13.87 6.07
N GLY A 388 -3.95 -14.51 6.47
CA GLY A 388 -3.97 -15.94 6.83
C GLY A 388 -4.74 -16.76 5.79
N GLY A 389 -5.50 -17.76 6.21
CA GLY A 389 -6.34 -18.54 5.29
C GLY A 389 -7.70 -17.92 4.95
N THR A 390 -7.85 -16.60 5.08
CA THR A 390 -9.16 -15.93 5.07
C THR A 390 -9.25 -14.87 3.99
N LEU A 391 -10.37 -14.88 3.27
CA LEU A 391 -10.81 -13.80 2.39
C LEU A 391 -12.13 -13.25 2.94
N ILE A 392 -12.21 -11.93 3.10
CA ILE A 392 -13.42 -11.21 3.49
C ILE A 392 -13.86 -10.28 2.37
N ALA A 393 -15.17 -10.07 2.24
CA ALA A 393 -15.77 -9.13 1.29
C ALA A 393 -16.82 -8.26 1.98
N LEU A 394 -16.97 -7.00 1.57
CA LEU A 394 -18.04 -6.13 2.08
C LEU A 394 -19.42 -6.79 1.83
N GLY A 395 -20.32 -6.81 2.81
CA GLY A 395 -21.56 -7.58 2.74
C GLY A 395 -22.48 -7.26 1.56
N THR A 396 -22.48 -6.01 1.06
CA THR A 396 -23.15 -5.64 -0.20
C THR A 396 -22.61 -6.37 -1.43
N THR A 397 -21.37 -6.86 -1.36
CA THR A 397 -20.66 -7.56 -2.43
C THR A 397 -21.15 -9.01 -2.58
N LEU A 398 -21.61 -9.65 -1.50
CA LEU A 398 -21.79 -11.10 -1.42
C LEU A 398 -22.89 -11.69 -2.31
N GLY A 399 -23.86 -10.86 -2.74
CA GLY A 399 -24.90 -11.29 -3.68
C GLY A 399 -24.35 -11.82 -5.01
N ASN A 400 -23.11 -11.42 -5.38
CA ASN A 400 -22.47 -11.76 -6.65
C ASN A 400 -21.19 -12.62 -6.52
N VAL A 401 -20.72 -12.93 -5.30
CA VAL A 401 -19.42 -13.64 -5.09
C VAL A 401 -19.49 -14.83 -4.14
N GLY A 402 -20.67 -15.21 -3.66
CA GLY A 402 -20.87 -16.46 -2.93
C GLY A 402 -21.58 -16.31 -1.58
N GLY A 403 -22.90 -16.55 -1.62
CA GLY A 403 -23.69 -17.35 -0.68
C GLY A 403 -23.40 -17.26 0.82
N ALA A 404 -24.06 -16.32 1.49
CA ALA A 404 -24.47 -16.56 2.87
C ALA A 404 -25.59 -17.63 2.87
N GLN A 405 -25.44 -18.68 3.67
CA GLN A 405 -26.58 -19.31 4.32
C GLN A 405 -26.50 -19.01 5.81
#